data_AF-A0A2D9ST78-F1
#
_entry.id   AF-A0A2D9ST78-F1
#
_cell.length_a   1.000
_cell.length_b   1.000
_cell.length_c   1.000
_cell.angle_alpha   90.00
_cell.angle_beta   90.00
_cell.angle_gamma   90.00
#
_symmetry.space_group_name_H-M   'P 1'
#
loop_
_entity.id
_entity.type
_entity.pdbx_description
1 polymer ?
#
loop_
_entity_poly.entity_id
_entity_poly.type
_entity_poly.pdbx_seq_one_letter_code
_entity_poly.pdbx_strand_id
1 'polypeptide(L)'
;MNDLTPSRLRALKQDATLRLYDLAQQLGVSEAALVEADLGHGVIRIDPVPGRLIPAIQRLGEVMALTRNRSCVIEKIGTYNEFHDGDHAAMTLDAEIDLRIFPRHWVNAYAVEAEGKDGTR
;
A
#
# COMPACT_ATOMS: atom_id res chain seq x y z
N MET A 1 26.48 -7.38 9.66
CA MET A 1 25.39 -8.17 9.05
C MET A 1 24.11 -7.76 9.73
N ASN A 2 23.15 -7.22 8.98
CA ASN A 2 21.86 -6.82 9.54
C ASN A 2 21.03 -8.10 9.73
N ASP A 3 20.74 -8.49 10.98
CA ASP A 3 20.02 -9.73 11.34
C ASP A 3 18.49 -9.61 11.16
N LEU A 4 18.07 -8.86 10.14
CA LEU A 4 16.66 -8.56 9.86
C LEU A 4 16.06 -9.62 8.94
N THR A 5 16.00 -10.86 9.42
CA THR A 5 15.29 -11.95 8.75
C THR A 5 13.77 -11.67 8.71
N PRO A 6 13.00 -12.28 7.79
CA PRO A 6 11.55 -12.11 7.74
C PRO A 6 10.86 -12.42 9.09
N SER A 7 11.25 -13.51 9.76
CA SER A 7 10.71 -13.86 11.08
C SER A 7 11.04 -12.80 12.14
N ARG A 8 12.25 -12.23 12.12
CA ARG A 8 12.63 -11.15 13.03
C ARG A 8 11.85 -9.87 12.75
N LEU A 9 11.62 -9.51 11.49
CA LEU A 9 10.80 -8.36 11.10
C LEU A 9 9.35 -8.53 11.58
N ARG A 10 8.76 -9.71 11.42
CA ARG A 10 7.43 -10.00 11.96
C ARG A 10 7.35 -9.80 13.47
N ALA A 11 8.32 -10.34 14.21
CA ALA A 11 8.37 -10.16 15.67
C ALA A 11 8.47 -8.67 16.06
N LEU A 12 9.34 -7.90 15.40
CA LEU A 12 9.47 -6.46 15.65
C LEU A 12 8.20 -5.67 15.34
N LYS A 13 7.41 -6.09 14.34
CA LYS A 13 6.12 -5.46 14.00
C LYS A 13 5.06 -5.71 15.07
N GLN A 14 5.01 -6.92 15.63
CA GLN A 14 4.02 -7.28 16.66
C GLN A 14 4.22 -6.45 17.94
N ASP A 15 5.47 -6.14 18.29
CA ASP A 15 5.81 -5.34 19.47
C ASP A 15 5.75 -3.81 19.22
N ALA A 16 5.57 -3.39 17.97
CA ALA A 16 5.65 -1.98 17.61
C ALA A 16 4.34 -1.23 17.83
N THR A 17 4.43 -0.06 18.46
CA THR A 17 3.34 0.93 18.56
C THR A 17 3.40 2.00 17.48
N LEU A 18 4.51 2.04 16.73
CA LEU A 18 4.76 2.96 15.62
C LEU A 18 3.99 2.52 14.36
N ARG A 19 3.74 3.47 13.46
CA ARG A 19 3.27 3.14 12.10
C ARG A 19 4.37 2.38 11.35
N LEU A 20 3.99 1.51 10.41
CA LEU A 20 4.95 0.69 9.65
C LEU A 20 6.01 1.53 8.93
N TYR A 21 5.60 2.65 8.34
CA TYR A 21 6.53 3.63 7.76
C TYR A 21 7.64 4.08 8.74
N ASP A 22 7.27 4.44 9.98
CA ASP A 22 8.22 4.95 10.98
C ASP A 22 9.13 3.83 11.50
N LEU A 23 8.55 2.63 11.72
CA LEU A 23 9.31 1.44 12.09
C LEU A 23 10.33 1.08 11.02
N ALA A 24 9.96 1.13 9.74
CA ALA A 24 10.87 0.84 8.64
C ALA A 24 12.05 1.81 8.60
N GLN A 25 11.79 3.12 8.81
CA GLN A 25 12.86 4.11 8.93
C GLN A 25 13.80 3.82 10.12
N GLN A 26 13.25 3.47 11.28
CA GLN A 26 14.04 3.14 12.47
C GLN A 26 14.93 1.90 12.24
N LEU A 27 14.42 0.89 11.52
CA LEU A 27 15.15 -0.34 11.22
C LEU A 27 16.10 -0.21 10.01
N GLY A 28 16.07 0.92 9.30
CA GLY A 28 16.89 1.14 8.11
C GLY A 28 16.50 0.25 6.92
N VAL A 29 15.22 -0.12 6.81
CA VAL A 29 14.67 -0.93 5.72
C VAL A 29 13.55 -0.18 4.99
N SER A 30 13.13 -0.70 3.83
CA SER A 30 11.94 -0.19 3.16
C SER A 30 10.67 -0.64 3.89
N GLU A 31 9.60 0.15 3.80
CA GLU A 31 8.29 -0.27 4.31
C GLU A 31 7.79 -1.55 3.62
N ALA A 32 8.08 -1.70 2.31
CA ALA A 32 7.80 -2.92 1.57
C ALA A 32 8.48 -4.16 2.17
N ALA A 33 9.69 -4.05 2.73
CA ALA A 33 10.34 -5.19 3.40
C ALA A 33 9.56 -5.67 4.64
N LEU A 34 8.92 -4.75 5.36
CA LEU A 34 8.04 -5.09 6.47
C LEU A 34 6.74 -5.77 6.01
N VAL A 35 6.22 -5.39 4.83
CA VAL A 35 5.04 -6.03 4.23
C VAL A 35 5.40 -7.42 3.70
N GLU A 36 6.53 -7.55 2.99
CA GLU A 36 7.00 -8.84 2.46
C GLU A 36 7.31 -9.85 3.55
N ALA A 37 7.71 -9.39 4.73
CA ALA A 37 7.93 -10.28 5.87
C ALA A 37 6.67 -11.09 6.21
N ASP A 38 5.46 -10.62 5.87
CA ASP A 38 4.19 -11.31 6.14
C ASP A 38 3.66 -12.14 4.96
N LEU A 39 4.46 -12.40 3.91
CA LEU A 39 4.04 -13.28 2.84
C LEU A 39 3.67 -14.67 3.38
N GLY A 40 2.45 -15.13 3.05
CA GLY A 40 1.88 -16.37 3.58
C GLY A 40 1.26 -16.23 4.99
N HIS A 41 1.28 -15.03 5.56
CA HIS A 41 0.69 -14.68 6.86
C HIS A 41 -0.27 -13.49 6.73
N GLY A 42 -1.26 -13.60 5.83
CA GLY A 42 -2.23 -12.53 5.54
C GLY A 42 -1.80 -11.55 4.44
N VAL A 43 -0.59 -11.70 3.88
CA VAL A 43 -0.12 -10.91 2.73
C VAL A 43 0.06 -11.79 1.50
N ILE A 44 -0.45 -11.29 0.37
CA ILE A 44 -0.21 -11.85 -0.97
C ILE A 44 0.40 -10.78 -1.89
N ARG A 45 1.35 -11.18 -2.73
CA ARG A 45 1.83 -10.32 -3.83
C ARG A 45 0.76 -10.26 -4.91
N ILE A 46 0.50 -9.07 -5.43
CA ILE A 46 -0.40 -8.82 -6.55
C ILE A 46 0.32 -8.04 -7.65
N ASP A 47 -0.32 -7.94 -8.80
CA ASP A 47 0.22 -7.20 -9.94
C ASP A 47 0.28 -5.69 -9.64
N PRO A 48 1.46 -5.05 -9.70
CA PRO A 48 1.61 -3.63 -9.38
C PRO A 48 1.19 -2.70 -10.50
N VAL A 49 0.91 -3.21 -11.71
CA VAL A 49 0.64 -2.36 -12.88
C VAL A 49 -0.70 -1.63 -12.72
N PRO A 50 -0.70 -0.27 -12.65
CA PRO A 50 -1.92 0.51 -12.43
C PRO A 50 -3.03 0.21 -13.44
N GLY A 51 -2.68 0.01 -14.71
CA GLY A 51 -3.61 -0.35 -15.78
C GLY A 51 -4.47 -1.60 -15.51
N ARG A 52 -3.94 -2.54 -14.70
CA ARG A 52 -4.68 -3.74 -14.26
C ARG A 52 -5.22 -3.60 -12.84
N LEU A 53 -4.49 -2.89 -11.98
CA LEU A 53 -4.81 -2.75 -10.57
C LEU A 53 -6.00 -1.81 -10.32
N ILE A 54 -6.01 -0.62 -10.91
CA ILE A 54 -7.04 0.40 -10.65
C ILE A 54 -8.44 -0.09 -11.09
N PRO A 55 -8.64 -0.68 -12.28
CA PRO A 55 -9.93 -1.26 -12.65
C PRO A 55 -10.37 -2.42 -11.74
N ALA A 56 -9.43 -3.15 -11.13
CA ALA A 56 -9.76 -4.19 -10.17
C ALA A 56 -10.23 -3.59 -8.83
N ILE A 57 -9.58 -2.53 -8.36
CA ILE A 57 -9.96 -1.81 -7.14
C ILE A 57 -11.31 -1.11 -7.30
N GLN A 58 -11.61 -0.54 -8.47
CA GLN A 58 -12.91 0.10 -8.73
C GLN A 58 -14.10 -0.84 -8.43
N ARG A 59 -13.95 -2.15 -8.67
CA ARG A 59 -15.01 -3.14 -8.40
C ARG A 59 -15.29 -3.36 -6.91
N LEU A 60 -14.42 -2.88 -6.02
CA LEU A 60 -14.65 -2.92 -4.57
C LEU A 60 -15.66 -1.86 -4.13
N GLY A 61 -15.98 -0.87 -4.98
CA GLY A 61 -16.89 0.23 -4.66
C GLY A 61 -16.18 1.33 -3.86
N GLU A 62 -16.89 1.87 -2.87
CA GLU A 62 -16.37 2.91 -1.99
C GLU A 62 -15.24 2.38 -1.11
N VAL A 63 -14.09 3.05 -1.15
CA VAL A 63 -12.90 2.71 -0.39
C VAL A 63 -12.29 3.99 0.20
N MET A 64 -11.38 3.82 1.15
CA MET A 64 -10.47 4.90 1.55
C MET A 64 -9.14 4.76 0.81
N ALA A 65 -8.79 5.76 0.00
CA ALA A 65 -7.47 5.90 -0.63
C ALA A 65 -6.55 6.73 0.26
N LEU A 66 -5.32 6.25 0.49
CA LEU A 66 -4.29 6.97 1.25
C LEU A 66 -3.05 7.17 0.40
N THR A 67 -2.65 8.43 0.22
CA THR A 67 -1.37 8.81 -0.39
C THR A 67 -0.59 9.69 0.59
N ARG A 68 0.71 9.47 0.71
CA ARG A 68 1.54 10.21 1.67
C ARG A 68 2.94 10.51 1.16
N ASN A 69 3.56 11.48 1.80
CA ASN A 69 5.00 11.66 1.83
C ASN A 69 5.45 11.84 3.30
N ARG A 70 6.69 12.30 3.52
CA ARG A 70 7.23 12.51 4.87
C ARG A 70 6.46 13.56 5.69
N SER A 71 5.84 14.52 5.03
CA SER A 71 5.30 15.73 5.65
C SER A 71 3.77 15.80 5.59
N CYS A 72 3.13 14.99 4.75
CA CYS A 72 1.69 15.06 4.53
C CYS A 72 1.09 13.67 4.33
N VAL A 73 -0.11 13.48 4.88
CA VAL A 73 -0.97 12.32 4.65
C VAL A 73 -2.28 12.84 4.08
N ILE A 74 -2.71 12.27 2.97
CA ILE A 74 -3.98 12.56 2.32
C ILE A 74 -4.80 11.28 2.34
N GLU A 75 -5.96 11.35 2.99
CA GLU A 75 -6.96 10.29 3.05
C GLU A 75 -8.23 10.78 2.34
N LYS A 76 -8.73 9.98 1.41
CA LYS A 76 -9.90 10.29 0.58
C LYS A 76 -10.83 9.09 0.55
N ILE A 77 -12.10 9.30 0.85
CA ILE A 77 -13.14 8.28 0.71
C ILE A 77 -13.80 8.49 -0.65
N GLY A 78 -13.97 7.42 -1.42
CA GLY A 78 -14.68 7.43 -2.70
C GLY A 78 -14.43 6.18 -3.53
N THR A 79 -14.82 6.22 -4.80
CA THR A 79 -14.60 5.13 -5.77
C THR A 79 -13.56 5.53 -6.83
N TYR A 80 -12.73 4.58 -7.28
CA TYR A 80 -11.74 4.80 -8.35
C TYR A 80 -12.41 4.86 -9.74
N ASN A 81 -13.16 5.93 -10.01
CA ASN A 81 -13.83 6.14 -11.30
C ASN A 81 -12.94 6.86 -12.33
N GLU A 82 -13.42 6.91 -13.58
CA GLU A 82 -12.80 7.65 -14.69
C GLU A 82 -11.28 7.40 -14.80
N PHE A 83 -10.89 6.12 -14.77
CA PHE A 83 -9.49 5.73 -14.90
C PHE A 83 -9.04 5.81 -16.35
N HIS A 84 -7.99 6.59 -16.57
CA HIS A 84 -7.29 6.71 -17.85
C HIS A 84 -5.89 6.11 -17.71
N ASP A 85 -5.63 5.03 -18.44
CA ASP A 85 -4.32 4.38 -18.45
C ASP A 85 -3.32 5.12 -19.35
N GLY A 86 -2.03 4.85 -19.15
CA GLY A 86 -0.97 5.37 -20.00
C GLY A 86 0.44 5.04 -19.49
N ASP A 87 1.33 4.70 -20.42
CA ASP A 87 2.67 4.18 -20.09
C ASP A 87 3.54 5.14 -19.26
N HIS A 88 3.43 6.45 -19.53
CA HIS A 88 4.19 7.47 -18.81
C HIS A 88 3.41 8.09 -17.66
N ALA A 89 2.10 8.25 -17.85
CA ALA A 89 1.20 8.86 -16.90
C ALA A 89 -0.19 8.23 -17.05
N ALA A 90 -0.79 7.89 -15.92
CA ALA A 90 -2.17 7.42 -15.78
C ALA A 90 -2.88 8.31 -14.74
N MET A 91 -4.21 8.29 -14.70
CA MET A 91 -4.97 9.11 -13.75
C MET A 91 -6.36 8.56 -13.47
N THR A 92 -6.92 8.94 -12.32
CA THR A 92 -8.37 8.91 -12.05
C THR A 92 -8.88 10.34 -12.00
N LEU A 93 -10.04 10.61 -12.57
CA LEU A 93 -10.65 11.95 -12.64
C LEU A 93 -12.05 11.94 -12.01
N ASP A 94 -12.09 11.85 -10.69
CA ASP A 94 -13.34 11.86 -9.91
C ASP A 94 -13.28 12.94 -8.82
N ALA A 95 -14.44 13.48 -8.41
CA ALA A 95 -14.52 14.51 -7.37
C ALA A 95 -14.01 14.01 -6.00
N GLU A 96 -14.13 12.72 -5.75
CA GLU A 96 -13.72 12.08 -4.50
C GLU A 96 -12.28 11.57 -4.57
N ILE A 97 -11.91 10.83 -5.62
CA ILE A 97 -10.58 10.26 -5.81
C ILE A 97 -9.98 10.76 -7.14
N ASP A 98 -9.23 11.86 -7.06
CA ASP A 98 -8.47 12.45 -8.16
C ASP A 98 -6.97 12.17 -7.99
N LEU A 99 -6.39 11.33 -8.86
CA LEU A 99 -4.99 10.89 -8.77
C LEU A 99 -4.22 11.13 -10.05
N ARG A 100 -2.94 11.47 -9.92
CA ARG A 100 -1.94 11.40 -10.99
C ARG A 100 -0.95 10.30 -10.67
N ILE A 101 -0.83 9.33 -11.57
CA ILE A 101 -0.09 8.10 -11.38
C ILE A 101 1.03 8.05 -12.42
N PHE A 102 2.23 7.67 -11.98
CA PHE A 102 3.39 7.49 -12.86
C PHE A 102 3.81 6.01 -12.83
N PRO A 103 3.31 5.17 -13.76
CA PRO A 103 3.41 3.72 -13.67
C PRO A 103 4.83 3.18 -13.54
N ARG A 104 5.83 3.86 -14.12
CA ARG A 104 7.25 3.46 -14.01
C ARG A 104 7.77 3.31 -12.58
N HIS A 105 7.12 3.94 -11.60
CA HIS A 105 7.52 3.91 -10.19
C HIS A 105 6.74 2.89 -9.36
N TRP A 106 5.75 2.21 -9.95
CA TRP A 106 4.93 1.19 -9.29
C TRP A 106 5.56 -0.18 -9.51
N VAL A 107 6.39 -0.60 -8.56
CA VAL A 107 7.22 -1.81 -8.69
C VAL A 107 6.65 -3.01 -7.93
N ASN A 108 5.99 -2.77 -6.80
CA ASN A 108 5.45 -3.81 -5.93
C ASN A 108 4.04 -3.44 -5.47
N ALA A 109 3.16 -4.44 -5.38
CA ALA A 109 1.84 -4.30 -4.81
C ALA A 109 1.49 -5.55 -4.01
N TYR A 110 0.70 -5.34 -2.95
CA TYR A 110 0.30 -6.38 -2.02
C TYR A 110 -1.17 -6.19 -1.67
N ALA A 111 -1.90 -7.29 -1.58
CA ALA A 111 -3.13 -7.31 -0.79
C ALA A 111 -2.77 -7.80 0.61
N VAL A 112 -3.22 -7.07 1.61
CA VAL A 112 -2.87 -7.25 3.02
C VAL A 112 -4.17 -7.37 3.80
N GLU A 113 -4.34 -8.49 4.49
CA GLU A 113 -5.34 -8.65 5.53
C GLU A 113 -4.65 -8.47 6.88
N ALA A 114 -5.11 -7.50 7.66
CA ALA A 114 -4.57 -7.20 8.97
C ALA A 114 -5.70 -7.06 10.00
N GLU A 115 -5.47 -7.56 11.21
CA GLU A 115 -6.40 -7.30 12.31
C GLU A 115 -6.29 -5.83 12.75
N GLY A 116 -7.38 -5.10 12.59
CA GLY A 116 -7.57 -3.75 13.12
C GLY A 116 -8.34 -3.77 14.44
N LYS A 117 -8.35 -2.63 15.13
CA LYS A 117 -9.16 -2.45 16.36
C LYS A 117 -10.66 -2.68 16.13
N ASP A 118 -11.13 -2.43 14.91
CA ASP A 118 -12.53 -2.51 14.51
C ASP A 118 -12.83 -3.77 13.68
N GLY A 119 -11.91 -4.75 13.67
CA GLY A 119 -12.00 -5.99 12.89
C GLY A 119 -10.92 -6.11 11.81
N THR A 120 -10.95 -7.22 11.07
CA THR A 120 -10.05 -7.45 9.93
C THR A 120 -10.27 -6.39 8.85
N ARG A 121 -9.17 -5.85 8.33
CA ARG A 121 -9.12 -4.85 7.26
C ARG A 121 -8.08 -5.19 6.22
#